data_AF-A0A9E0NSU2-F1
#
_entry.id   AF-A0A9E0NSU2-F1
#
_cell.length_a   1.000
_cell.length_b   1.000
_cell.length_c   1.000
_cell.angle_alpha   90.00
_cell.angle_beta   90.00
_cell.angle_gamma   90.00
#
_symmetry.space_group_name_H-M   'P 1'
#
loop_
_entity.id
_entity.type
_entity.pdbx_description
1 polymer ?
#
loop_
_entity_poly.entity_id
_entity_poly.type
_entity_poly.pdbx_seq_one_letter_code
_entity_poly.pdbx_strand_id
1 'polypeptide(L)'
;MAGKEYPRVKQLRTFPIVLLAAILLYAPAGIAQEYTLRDLYIEAVKNSEKIKHAEENLYIAKMGRMKAWSVLMPRVTAFGAYNRYSEAKFTVSGALSQPNEADNWVVRADESFSLSIRKLDALKISGQLVVKSDFDLENTKSDFILSVATAIMTRSKRKKRSKSRRPMWSG
;
A
#
# COMPACT_ATOMS: atom_id res chain seq x y z
N MET A 1 66.46 -9.39 48.77
CA MET A 1 66.64 -8.33 47.76
C MET A 1 66.58 -8.95 46.37
N ALA A 2 66.07 -8.17 45.41
CA ALA A 2 65.92 -8.46 43.98
C ALA A 2 64.76 -9.40 43.57
N GLY A 3 63.61 -8.79 43.30
CA GLY A 3 62.43 -9.42 42.73
C GLY A 3 62.61 -9.77 41.25
N LYS A 4 62.03 -10.90 40.84
CA LYS A 4 61.93 -11.31 39.44
C LYS A 4 60.72 -10.62 38.82
N GLU A 5 60.97 -9.53 38.09
CA GLU A 5 59.95 -8.89 37.26
C GLU A 5 59.63 -9.77 36.04
N TYR A 6 58.43 -10.34 36.04
CA TYR A 6 57.86 -11.02 34.88
C TYR A 6 57.39 -9.98 33.85
N PRO A 7 57.63 -10.17 32.53
CA PRO A 7 57.31 -9.18 31.51
C PRO A 7 55.81 -9.19 31.16
N ARG A 8 54.94 -8.77 32.09
CA ARG A 8 53.49 -8.65 31.88
C ARG A 8 53.10 -7.61 30.82
N VAL A 9 53.99 -6.67 30.51
CA VAL A 9 53.74 -5.56 29.58
C VAL A 9 53.68 -5.96 28.10
N LYS A 10 54.34 -7.04 27.67
CA LYS A 10 54.31 -7.47 26.26
C LYS A 10 53.00 -8.19 25.89
N GLN A 11 52.44 -8.97 26.81
CA GLN A 11 51.17 -9.66 26.55
C GLN A 11 49.99 -8.68 26.44
N LEU A 12 49.96 -7.62 27.26
CA LEU A 12 48.87 -6.64 27.23
C LEU A 12 48.75 -5.90 25.89
N ARG A 13 49.86 -5.75 25.15
CA ARG A 13 49.89 -5.09 23.83
C ARG A 13 49.49 -6.01 22.68
N THR A 14 49.67 -7.33 22.83
CA THR A 14 49.30 -8.32 21.80
C THR A 14 47.84 -8.77 21.92
N PHE A 15 47.25 -8.70 23.11
CA PHE A 15 45.83 -8.99 23.33
C PHE A 15 44.85 -8.25 22.41
N PRO A 16 44.92 -6.92 22.21
CA PRO A 16 43.97 -6.22 21.32
C PRO A 16 44.13 -6.63 19.86
N ILE A 17 45.35 -6.99 19.43
CA ILE A 17 45.62 -7.42 18.05
C ILE A 17 45.07 -8.83 17.81
N VAL A 18 45.24 -9.73 18.78
CA VAL A 18 44.68 -11.08 18.72
C VAL A 18 43.15 -11.05 18.82
N LEU A 19 42.59 -10.16 19.65
CA LEU A 19 41.15 -9.95 19.75
C LEU A 19 40.56 -9.40 18.44
N LEU A 20 41.22 -8.43 17.81
CA LEU A 20 40.82 -7.87 16.52
C LEU A 20 40.91 -8.94 15.40
N ALA A 21 41.96 -9.75 15.40
CA ALA A 21 42.12 -10.85 14.46
C ALA A 21 41.06 -11.94 14.67
N ALA A 22 40.71 -12.25 15.92
CA ALA A 22 39.63 -13.19 16.24
C ALA A 22 38.26 -12.66 15.82
N ILE A 23 37.99 -11.36 15.99
CA ILE A 23 36.76 -10.71 15.51
C ILE A 23 36.68 -10.73 13.98
N LEU A 24 37.80 -10.53 13.28
CA LEU A 24 37.86 -10.62 11.82
C LEU A 24 37.66 -12.05 11.30
N LEU A 25 38.10 -13.07 12.06
CA LEU A 25 37.88 -14.48 11.73
C LEU A 25 36.45 -14.95 12.03
N TYR A 26 35.77 -14.30 12.98
CA TYR A 26 34.37 -14.56 13.31
C TYR A 26 33.39 -13.65 12.55
N ALA A 27 33.90 -12.79 11.66
CA ALA A 27 33.06 -12.02 10.77
C ALA A 27 32.24 -13.03 9.94
N PRO A 28 30.90 -13.00 10.02
CA PRO A 28 30.10 -13.92 9.25
C PRO A 28 30.43 -13.66 7.79
N ALA A 29 31.04 -14.66 7.14
CA ALA A 29 31.17 -14.66 5.69
C ALA A 29 29.75 -14.51 5.16
N GLY A 30 29.42 -13.29 4.71
CA GLY A 30 28.07 -12.90 4.37
C GLY A 30 27.50 -13.97 3.45
N ILE A 31 26.50 -14.69 3.94
CA ILE A 31 25.82 -15.72 3.17
C ILE A 31 25.28 -15.00 1.96
N ALA A 32 25.96 -15.16 0.82
CA ALA A 32 25.41 -14.87 -0.48
C ALA A 32 24.31 -15.90 -0.68
N GLN A 33 23.18 -15.69 0.00
CA GLN A 33 22.01 -16.52 -0.11
C GLN A 33 21.64 -16.44 -1.58
N GLU A 34 21.80 -17.56 -2.29
CA GLU A 34 21.39 -17.70 -3.67
C GLU A 34 19.87 -17.64 -3.68
N TYR A 35 19.35 -16.43 -3.55
CA TYR A 35 17.96 -16.15 -3.77
C TYR A 35 17.62 -16.69 -5.15
N THR A 36 16.79 -17.71 -5.17
CA THR A 36 16.32 -18.26 -6.42
C THR A 36 15.53 -17.19 -7.15
N LEU A 37 15.46 -17.28 -8.48
CA LEU A 37 14.72 -16.34 -9.33
C LEU A 37 13.28 -16.12 -8.82
N ARG A 38 12.71 -17.18 -8.23
CA ARG A 38 11.36 -17.24 -7.71
C ARG A 38 11.21 -16.46 -6.39
N ASP A 39 12.19 -16.54 -5.49
CA ASP A 39 12.17 -15.79 -4.22
C ASP A 39 12.33 -14.29 -4.44
N LEU A 40 13.25 -13.87 -5.33
CA LEU A 40 13.39 -12.46 -5.72
C LEU A 40 12.12 -11.92 -6.38
N TYR A 41 11.44 -12.77 -7.15
CA TYR A 41 10.16 -12.40 -7.74
C TYR A 41 9.07 -12.22 -6.69
N ILE A 42 8.92 -13.15 -5.74
CA ILE A 42 7.94 -13.05 -4.65
C ILE A 42 8.18 -11.80 -3.80
N GLU A 43 9.43 -11.52 -3.45
CA GLU A 43 9.84 -10.33 -2.68
C GLU A 43 9.58 -9.03 -3.45
N ALA A 44 9.88 -9.02 -4.75
CA ALA A 44 9.69 -7.84 -5.60
C ALA A 44 8.20 -7.56 -5.86
N VAL A 45 7.37 -8.59 -6.04
CA VAL A 45 5.91 -8.43 -6.19
C VAL A 45 5.30 -7.90 -4.89
N LYS A 46 5.71 -8.43 -3.73
CA LYS A 46 5.22 -7.94 -2.43
C LYS A 46 5.55 -6.47 -2.17
N ASN A 47 6.70 -5.99 -2.66
CA ASN A 47 7.15 -4.60 -2.48
C ASN A 47 6.85 -3.69 -3.68
N SER A 48 6.14 -4.17 -4.71
CA SER A 48 5.87 -3.37 -5.90
C SER A 48 4.70 -2.41 -5.67
N GLU A 49 5.01 -1.15 -5.40
CA GLU A 49 4.02 -0.07 -5.32
C GLU A 49 3.14 0.01 -6.58
N LYS A 50 3.70 -0.31 -7.75
CA LYS A 50 2.96 -0.32 -9.03
C LYS A 50 1.84 -1.35 -9.06
N ILE A 51 2.09 -2.56 -8.54
CA ILE A 51 1.06 -3.61 -8.47
C ILE A 51 -0.02 -3.20 -7.47
N LYS A 52 0.40 -2.67 -6.31
CA LYS A 52 -0.53 -2.18 -5.29
C LYS A 52 -1.44 -1.06 -5.81
N HIS A 53 -0.90 -0.10 -6.57
CA HIS A 53 -1.70 0.95 -7.20
C HIS A 53 -2.71 0.39 -8.22
N ALA A 54 -2.32 -0.60 -9.01
CA ALA A 54 -3.25 -1.24 -9.94
C ALA A 54 -4.37 -2.01 -9.19
N GLU A 55 -4.07 -2.64 -8.05
CA GLU A 55 -5.07 -3.29 -7.20
C GLU A 55 -6.02 -2.29 -6.53
N GLU A 56 -5.50 -1.17 -6.04
CA GLU A 56 -6.30 -0.06 -5.51
C GLU A 56 -7.22 0.53 -6.59
N ASN A 57 -6.73 0.70 -7.82
CA ASN A 57 -7.54 1.15 -8.95
C ASN A 57 -8.69 0.19 -9.26
N LEU A 58 -8.44 -1.13 -9.24
CA LEU A 58 -9.48 -2.14 -9.39
C LEU A 58 -10.51 -2.06 -8.25
N TYR A 59 -10.07 -1.85 -7.02
CA TYR A 59 -10.95 -1.66 -5.87
C TYR A 59 -11.84 -0.41 -6.02
N ILE A 60 -11.26 0.73 -6.43
CA ILE A 60 -11.99 1.97 -6.69
C ILE A 60 -13.03 1.76 -7.79
N ALA A 61 -12.67 1.06 -8.88
CA ALA A 61 -13.62 0.76 -9.95
C ALA A 61 -14.80 -0.09 -9.44
N LYS A 62 -14.54 -1.12 -8.61
CA LYS A 62 -15.59 -1.95 -8.00
C LYS A 62 -16.50 -1.13 -7.09
N MET A 63 -15.93 -0.26 -6.25
CA MET A 63 -16.69 0.67 -5.41
C MET A 63 -17.51 1.66 -6.24
N GLY A 64 -16.97 2.16 -7.35
CA GLY A 64 -17.67 3.01 -8.30
C GLY A 64 -18.88 2.31 -8.91
N ARG A 65 -18.74 1.04 -9.30
CA ARG A 65 -19.85 0.21 -9.77
C ARG A 65 -20.92 0.03 -8.70
N MET A 66 -20.52 -0.25 -7.46
CA MET A 66 -21.48 -0.40 -6.35
C MET A 66 -22.23 0.92 -6.09
N LYS A 67 -21.55 2.05 -6.15
CA LYS A 67 -22.17 3.38 -6.05
C LYS A 67 -23.15 3.64 -7.19
N ALA A 68 -22.80 3.26 -8.42
CA ALA A 68 -23.69 3.36 -9.58
C ALA A 68 -24.94 2.48 -9.42
N TRP A 69 -24.81 1.28 -8.85
CA TRP A 69 -25.94 0.44 -8.46
C TRP A 69 -26.83 1.10 -7.40
N SER A 70 -26.26 1.72 -6.37
CA SER A 70 -27.06 2.41 -5.33
C SER A 70 -27.86 3.60 -5.87
N VAL A 71 -27.45 4.21 -7.00
CA VAL A 71 -28.21 5.29 -7.66
C VAL A 71 -29.48 4.80 -8.35
N LEU A 72 -29.59 3.49 -8.63
CA LEU A 72 -30.81 2.85 -9.11
C LEU A 72 -31.80 2.54 -7.98
N MET A 73 -31.37 2.60 -6.72
CA MET A 73 -32.23 2.35 -5.57
C MET A 73 -32.73 3.67 -4.98
N PRO A 74 -33.96 3.71 -4.44
CA PRO A 74 -34.47 4.87 -3.73
C PRO A 74 -33.64 5.11 -2.46
N ARG A 75 -33.30 6.36 -2.17
CA ARG A 75 -32.58 6.72 -0.94
C ARG A 75 -33.58 7.01 0.15
N VAL A 76 -33.61 6.17 1.18
CA VAL A 76 -34.42 6.42 2.38
C VAL A 76 -33.52 7.03 3.46
N THR A 77 -33.87 8.21 3.95
CA THR A 77 -33.15 8.89 5.03
C THR A 77 -34.11 9.28 6.13
N ALA A 78 -33.76 8.99 7.38
CA ALA A 78 -34.52 9.39 8.55
C ALA A 78 -33.77 10.50 9.29
N PHE A 79 -34.48 11.55 9.66
CA PHE A 79 -33.98 12.69 10.41
C PHE A 79 -34.86 12.92 11.64
N GLY A 80 -34.23 13.15 12.79
CA GLY A 80 -34.87 13.60 14.02
C GLY A 80 -34.26 14.92 14.44
N ALA A 81 -35.08 15.92 14.74
CA ALA A 81 -34.62 17.22 15.21
C ALA A 81 -35.49 17.73 16.35
N TYR A 82 -34.86 17.93 17.50
CA TYR A 82 -35.47 18.51 18.69
C TYR A 82 -35.00 19.96 18.83
N ASN A 83 -35.93 20.90 18.74
CA ASN A 83 -35.66 22.33 18.86
C ASN A 83 -36.40 22.89 20.08
N ARG A 84 -35.64 23.49 21.00
CA ARG A 84 -36.21 24.25 22.12
C ARG A 84 -36.00 25.73 21.85
N TYR A 85 -37.10 26.48 21.86
CA TYR A 85 -37.09 27.89 21.52
C TYR A 85 -37.21 28.72 22.79
N SER A 86 -36.20 29.54 23.08
CA SER A 86 -36.14 30.34 24.31
C SER A 86 -37.03 31.59 24.27
N GLU A 87 -37.47 32.01 23.09
CA GLU A 87 -38.25 33.23 22.90
C GLU A 87 -39.64 32.91 22.35
N ALA A 88 -40.68 33.38 23.06
CA ALA A 88 -42.04 33.35 22.57
C ALA A 88 -42.23 34.48 21.54
N LYS A 89 -42.32 34.11 20.27
CA LYS A 89 -42.65 35.07 19.20
C LYS A 89 -44.15 35.23 19.10
N PHE A 90 -44.64 36.46 19.15
CA PHE A 90 -46.06 36.79 19.02
C PHE A 90 -46.34 37.43 17.66
N THR A 91 -47.50 37.17 17.09
CA THR A 91 -48.00 37.87 15.88
C THR A 91 -48.49 39.27 16.24
N VAL A 92 -48.68 40.14 15.23
CA VAL A 92 -49.20 41.52 15.41
C VAL A 92 -50.59 41.55 16.08
N SER A 93 -51.33 40.43 16.02
CA SER A 93 -52.63 40.21 16.67
C SER A 93 -52.53 39.64 18.10
N GLY A 94 -51.34 39.50 18.67
CA GLY A 94 -51.13 39.02 20.04
C GLY A 94 -51.19 37.49 20.23
N ALA A 95 -51.32 36.71 19.16
CA ALA A 95 -51.31 35.25 19.23
C ALA A 95 -49.86 34.70 19.24
N LEU A 96 -49.64 33.59 19.96
CA LEU A 96 -48.36 32.89 20.00
C LEU A 96 -48.07 32.27 18.62
N SER A 97 -47.00 32.73 17.97
CA SER A 97 -46.60 32.31 16.62
C SER A 97 -45.65 31.10 16.63
N GLN A 98 -44.86 30.95 17.70
CA GLN A 98 -43.82 29.93 17.80
C GLN A 98 -43.97 29.09 19.08
N PRO A 99 -44.06 27.76 18.99
CA PRO A 99 -44.12 26.88 20.16
C PRO A 99 -42.79 26.87 20.94
N ASN A 100 -42.85 26.58 22.24
CA ASN A 100 -41.67 26.58 23.14
C ASN A 100 -40.71 25.40 22.86
N GLU A 101 -41.26 24.28 22.37
CA GLU A 101 -40.55 23.05 22.02
C GLU A 101 -41.14 22.51 20.72
N ALA A 102 -40.28 22.04 19.82
CA ALA A 102 -40.67 21.41 18.57
C ALA A 102 -39.83 20.16 18.33
N ASP A 103 -40.50 19.03 18.20
CA ASP A 103 -39.88 17.74 17.88
C ASP A 103 -40.28 17.33 16.46
N ASN A 104 -39.29 17.11 15.61
CA ASN A 104 -39.49 16.85 14.18
C ASN A 104 -38.88 15.51 13.81
N TRP A 105 -39.72 14.53 13.48
CA TRP A 105 -39.33 13.23 12.97
C TRP A 105 -39.73 13.15 11.51
N VAL A 106 -38.76 13.03 10.62
CA VAL A 106 -38.99 13.04 9.17
C VAL A 106 -38.29 11.84 8.55
N VAL A 107 -39.07 11.00 7.87
CA VAL A 107 -38.53 9.98 6.97
C VAL A 107 -38.72 10.49 5.55
N ARG A 108 -37.62 10.67 4.81
CA ARG A 108 -37.62 11.10 3.42
C ARG A 108 -37.17 9.95 2.53
N ALA A 109 -37.97 9.64 1.51
CA ALA A 109 -37.58 8.78 0.41
C ALA A 109 -37.30 9.66 -0.82
N ASP A 110 -36.03 9.80 -1.18
CA ASP A 110 -35.60 10.54 -2.37
C ASP A 110 -35.40 9.55 -3.52
N GLU A 111 -36.28 9.61 -4.52
CA GLU A 111 -36.12 8.90 -5.79
C GLU A 111 -35.94 9.91 -6.93
N SER A 112 -34.77 9.85 -7.59
CA SER A 112 -34.52 10.68 -8.77
C SER A 112 -34.96 9.93 -10.02
N PHE A 113 -36.16 10.23 -10.53
CA PHE A 113 -36.66 9.71 -11.80
C PHE A 113 -35.97 10.42 -12.98
N SER A 114 -34.70 10.09 -13.22
CA SER A 114 -34.05 10.41 -14.49
C SER A 114 -34.44 9.34 -15.48
N LEU A 115 -35.05 9.71 -16.62
CA LEU A 115 -35.36 8.81 -17.74
C LEU A 115 -34.32 7.69 -17.82
N SER A 116 -34.78 6.46 -17.54
CA SER A 116 -34.01 5.26 -17.14
C SER A 116 -32.66 5.04 -17.85
N ILE A 117 -32.54 5.53 -19.08
CA ILE A 117 -31.39 5.39 -19.98
C ILE A 117 -30.09 5.97 -19.39
N ARG A 118 -30.10 7.17 -18.77
CA ARG A 118 -28.84 7.81 -18.32
C ARG A 118 -28.19 7.10 -17.12
N LYS A 119 -29.02 6.57 -16.21
CA LYS A 119 -28.52 5.81 -15.04
C LYS A 119 -28.03 4.42 -15.44
N LEU A 120 -28.72 3.76 -16.36
CA LEU A 120 -28.28 2.47 -16.91
C LEU A 120 -26.96 2.60 -17.68
N ASP A 121 -26.76 3.69 -18.41
CA ASP A 121 -25.51 3.96 -19.10
C ASP A 121 -24.35 4.19 -18.11
N ALA A 122 -24.59 4.97 -17.05
CA ALA A 122 -23.61 5.13 -15.97
C ALA A 122 -23.24 3.79 -15.30
N LEU A 123 -24.22 2.89 -15.10
CA LEU A 123 -23.95 1.56 -14.58
C LEU A 123 -23.13 0.72 -15.57
N LYS A 124 -23.49 0.73 -16.86
CA LYS A 124 -22.76 0.01 -17.92
C LYS A 124 -21.32 0.47 -18.03
N ILE A 125 -21.09 1.78 -18.05
CA ILE A 125 -19.76 2.41 -18.07
C ILE A 125 -18.96 1.98 -16.83
N SER A 126 -19.57 2.00 -15.64
CA SER A 126 -18.88 1.54 -14.42
C SER A 126 -18.50 0.05 -14.46
N GLY A 127 -19.32 -0.79 -15.08
CA GLY A 127 -19.01 -2.21 -15.30
C GLY A 127 -17.85 -2.40 -16.27
N GLN A 128 -17.85 -1.68 -17.40
CA GLN A 128 -16.74 -1.68 -18.35
C GLN A 128 -15.44 -1.18 -17.72
N LEU A 129 -15.51 -0.17 -16.85
CA LEU A 129 -14.36 0.34 -16.11
C LEU A 129 -13.76 -0.72 -15.18
N VAL A 130 -14.57 -1.51 -14.48
CA VAL A 130 -14.09 -2.63 -13.66
C VAL A 130 -13.35 -3.66 -14.50
N VAL A 131 -13.92 -4.06 -15.64
CA VAL A 131 -13.28 -5.01 -16.55
C VAL A 131 -11.96 -4.46 -17.07
N LYS A 132 -11.93 -3.18 -17.47
CA LYS A 132 -10.70 -2.52 -17.93
C LYS A 132 -9.63 -2.49 -16.84
N SER A 133 -9.98 -2.10 -15.61
CA SER A 133 -9.02 -2.06 -14.50
C SER A 133 -8.48 -3.44 -14.13
N ASP A 134 -9.25 -4.51 -14.35
CA ASP A 134 -8.80 -5.89 -14.17
C ASP A 134 -7.73 -6.26 -15.20
N PHE A 135 -7.99 -5.95 -16.49
CA PHE A 135 -6.99 -6.11 -17.55
C PHE A 135 -5.74 -5.23 -17.33
N ASP A 136 -5.90 -3.99 -16.88
CA ASP A 136 -4.77 -3.10 -16.57
C ASP A 136 -3.90 -3.66 -15.42
N LEU A 137 -4.51 -4.32 -14.44
CA LEU A 137 -3.81 -5.02 -13.35
C LEU A 137 -3.02 -6.23 -13.87
N GLU A 138 -3.63 -7.06 -14.71
CA GLU A 138 -2.95 -8.21 -15.33
C GLU A 138 -1.78 -7.78 -16.22
N ASN A 139 -1.97 -6.72 -17.01
CA ASN A 139 -0.90 -6.16 -17.84
C ASN A 139 0.26 -5.63 -16.98
N THR A 140 -0.05 -4.88 -15.91
CA THR A 140 0.96 -4.36 -14.98
C THR A 140 1.77 -5.48 -14.31
N LYS A 141 1.10 -6.58 -13.92
CA LYS A 141 1.77 -7.77 -13.36
C LYS A 141 2.69 -8.43 -14.40
N SER A 142 2.24 -8.53 -15.64
CA SER A 142 3.01 -9.11 -16.75
C SER A 142 4.25 -8.29 -17.11
N ASP A 143 4.10 -6.97 -17.23
CA ASP A 143 5.20 -6.04 -17.47
C ASP A 143 6.23 -6.07 -16.33
N PHE A 144 5.75 -6.20 -15.09
CA PHE A 144 6.61 -6.33 -13.93
C PHE A 144 7.45 -7.62 -13.97
N ILE A 145 6.84 -8.77 -14.29
CA ILE A 145 7.54 -10.05 -14.48
C ILE A 145 8.65 -9.90 -15.52
N LEU A 146 8.35 -9.28 -16.66
CA LEU A 146 9.30 -9.06 -17.74
C LEU A 146 10.46 -8.15 -17.29
N SER A 147 10.16 -7.09 -16.53
CA SER A 147 11.19 -6.18 -15.98
C SER A 147 12.16 -6.90 -15.02
N VAL A 148 11.65 -7.78 -14.16
CA VAL A 148 12.47 -8.55 -13.22
C VAL A 148 13.35 -9.56 -13.96
N ALA A 149 12.77 -10.28 -14.94
CA ALA A 149 13.50 -11.24 -15.75
C ALA A 149 14.65 -10.58 -16.53
N THR A 150 14.41 -9.42 -17.15
CA THR A 150 15.43 -8.68 -17.88
C THR A 150 16.55 -8.15 -16.97
N ALA A 151 16.23 -7.67 -15.78
CA ALA A 151 17.20 -7.24 -14.77
C ALA A 151 18.12 -8.39 -14.32
N ILE A 152 17.56 -9.57 -14.07
CA ILE A 152 18.35 -10.74 -13.68
C ILE A 152 19.22 -11.22 -14.85
N MET A 153 18.69 -11.22 -16.07
CA MET A 153 19.44 -11.58 -17.27
C MET A 153 20.61 -10.63 -17.54
N THR A 154 20.44 -9.34 -17.29
CA THR A 154 21.56 -8.38 -17.39
C THR A 154 22.60 -8.61 -16.29
N ARG A 155 22.18 -8.88 -15.06
CA ARG A 155 23.09 -9.23 -13.96
C ARG A 155 23.91 -10.49 -14.27
N SER A 156 23.28 -11.55 -14.78
CA SER A 156 23.95 -12.80 -15.12
C SER A 156 24.94 -12.62 -16.29
N LYS A 157 24.57 -11.84 -17.32
CA LYS A 157 25.46 -11.46 -18.42
C LYS A 157 26.69 -10.68 -17.94
N ARG A 158 26.53 -9.76 -16.98
CA ARG A 158 27.66 -9.01 -16.37
C ARG A 158 28.61 -9.93 -15.61
N LYS A 159 28.09 -10.88 -14.82
CA LYS A 159 28.90 -11.87 -14.08
C LYS A 159 29.72 -12.75 -15.04
N LYS A 160 29.13 -13.21 -16.15
CA LYS A 160 29.86 -13.99 -17.18
C LYS A 160 30.98 -13.18 -17.83
N ARG A 161 30.74 -11.92 -18.21
CA ARG A 161 31.76 -11.02 -18.79
C ARG A 161 32.92 -10.71 -17.84
N SER A 162 32.65 -10.59 -16.54
CA SER A 162 33.69 -10.41 -15.52
C SER A 162 34.55 -11.67 -15.36
N LYS A 163 33.93 -12.86 -15.39
CA LYS A 163 34.64 -14.15 -15.27
C LYS A 163 35.50 -14.44 -16.50
N SER A 164 35.08 -14.05 -17.69
CA SER A 164 35.88 -14.20 -18.92
C SER A 164 36.98 -13.15 -19.11
N ARG A 165 37.03 -12.10 -18.26
CA ARG A 165 38.05 -11.04 -18.29
C ARG A 165 39.14 -11.20 -17.22
N ARG A 166 39.08 -12.24 -16.37
CA ARG A 166 40.20 -12.54 -15.47
C ARG A 166 41.34 -13.14 -16.30
N PRO A 167 42.54 -12.53 -16.32
CA PRO A 167 43.68 -13.14 -16.99
C PRO A 167 43.96 -14.49 -16.35
N MET A 168 44.09 -15.51 -17.20
CA MET A 168 44.45 -16.87 -16.83
C MET A 168 45.96 -16.87 -16.53
N TRP A 169 46.36 -16.32 -15.39
CA TRP A 169 47.72 -16.38 -14.88
C TRP A 169 47.68 -16.91 -13.45
N SER A 170 47.66 -18.24 -13.35
CA SER A 170 48.16 -19.01 -12.21
C SER A 170 48.22 -20.48 -12.62
N GLY A 171 49.43 -20.97 -12.88
CA GLY A 171 49.74 -22.31 -13.35
C GLY A 171 51.04 -22.28 -14.14
#